data_AF-A0A532AWF5-F1
#
_entry.id   AF-A0A532AWF5-F1
#
_cell.length_a   1.000
_cell.length_b   1.000
_cell.length_c   1.000
_cell.angle_alpha   90.00
_cell.angle_beta   90.00
_cell.angle_gamma   90.00
#
_symmetry.space_group_name_H-M   'P 1'
#
loop_
_entity.id
_entity.type
_entity.pdbx_description
1 polymer ?
#
loop_
_entity_poly.entity_id
_entity_poly.type
_entity_poly.pdbx_seq_one_letter_code
_entity_poly.pdbx_strand_id
1 'polypeptide(L)'
;MKVAQIWRYPVKSMAGERLEQARIGPLGIEGDRVVHVENEDGRVITSRTHHRLLGHHATLNGSGEPLVDGLLWGDPKVRTDVVDIVGPGARLVRDDSSDRFDVLPLLVATDGAITAFGHDGRRLRPNLVIGGIEGLAERSWPGQCLHIGDVVIGIQDLRGRCIMTTFDPDTLKQDRQVLTDIVRRFEGTLALNCFVIRGGDIRVGDTVELAQHRECVAILA
;
A
#
# COMPACT_ATOMS: atom_id res chain seq x y z
N MET A 1 17.33 -12.63 -0.12
CA MET A 1 16.09 -12.13 0.53
C MET A 1 14.91 -12.84 -0.12
N LYS A 2 13.67 -12.67 0.35
CA LYS A 2 12.50 -13.30 -0.30
C LYS A 2 11.24 -12.45 -0.23
N VAL A 3 10.28 -12.67 -1.12
CA VAL A 3 8.92 -12.12 -0.96
C VAL A 3 8.24 -12.82 0.20
N ALA A 4 8.05 -12.14 1.33
CA ALA A 4 7.40 -12.71 2.51
C ALA A 4 5.88 -12.52 2.49
N GLN A 5 5.40 -11.39 1.96
CA GLN A 5 3.98 -11.10 1.85
C GLN A 5 3.70 -10.23 0.61
N ILE A 6 2.52 -10.42 0.04
CA ILE A 6 1.96 -9.59 -1.02
C ILE A 6 0.59 -9.08 -0.55
N TRP A 7 0.34 -7.80 -0.75
CA TRP A 7 -0.89 -7.12 -0.36
C TRP A 7 -1.39 -6.21 -1.47
N ARG A 8 -2.72 -6.20 -1.65
CA ARG A 8 -3.40 -5.32 -2.59
C ARG A 8 -4.49 -4.53 -1.87
N TYR A 9 -4.68 -3.27 -2.26
CA TYR A 9 -5.69 -2.37 -1.70
C TYR A 9 -6.59 -1.83 -2.81
N PRO A 10 -7.61 -2.59 -3.27
CA PRO A 10 -8.44 -2.17 -4.41
C PRO A 10 -9.13 -0.83 -4.22
N VAL A 11 -9.55 -0.52 -2.98
CA VAL A 11 -10.09 0.79 -2.60
C VAL A 11 -9.08 1.53 -1.73
N LYS A 12 -8.66 2.72 -2.16
CA LYS A 12 -7.56 3.52 -1.57
C LYS A 12 -7.65 3.67 -0.04
N SER A 13 -8.87 3.87 0.46
CA SER A 13 -9.17 4.21 1.86
C SER A 13 -9.55 3.00 2.74
N MET A 14 -9.65 1.80 2.19
CA MET A 14 -10.15 0.62 2.90
C MET A 14 -9.03 -0.35 3.29
N ALA A 15 -9.32 -1.31 4.17
CA ALA A 15 -8.42 -2.45 4.38
C ALA A 15 -8.25 -3.25 3.08
N GLY A 16 -7.08 -3.86 2.91
CA GLY A 16 -6.73 -4.61 1.71
C GLY A 16 -6.67 -6.10 1.95
N GLU A 17 -6.36 -6.84 0.90
CA GLU A 17 -6.32 -8.30 0.88
C GLU A 17 -4.87 -8.81 0.81
N ARG A 18 -4.63 -9.96 1.45
CA ARG A 18 -3.35 -10.67 1.33
C ARG A 18 -3.42 -11.64 0.16
N LEU A 19 -2.36 -11.68 -0.64
CA LEU A 19 -2.23 -12.50 -1.84
C LEU A 19 -1.07 -13.50 -1.71
N GLU A 20 -1.21 -14.66 -2.35
CA GLU A 20 -0.11 -15.62 -2.54
C GLU A 20 0.67 -15.37 -3.83
N GLN A 21 0.04 -14.73 -4.82
CA GLN A 21 0.66 -14.34 -6.08
C GLN A 21 0.02 -13.06 -6.62
N ALA A 22 0.77 -12.29 -7.39
CA ALA A 22 0.27 -11.09 -8.05
C ALA A 22 1.01 -10.82 -9.36
N ARG A 23 0.31 -10.15 -10.28
CA ARG A 23 0.91 -9.56 -11.47
C ARG A 23 1.30 -8.12 -11.21
N ILE A 24 2.56 -7.79 -11.48
CA ILE A 24 3.12 -6.44 -11.44
C ILE A 24 3.02 -5.85 -12.85
N GLY A 25 2.15 -4.86 -13.03
CA GLY A 25 2.07 -4.03 -14.23
C GLY A 25 2.89 -2.75 -14.11
N PRO A 26 2.85 -1.85 -15.13
CA PRO A 26 3.59 -0.58 -15.10
C PRO A 26 3.23 0.33 -13.92
N LEU A 27 2.01 0.18 -13.38
CA LEU A 27 1.49 0.95 -12.24
C LEU A 27 1.48 0.14 -10.94
N GLY A 28 2.39 -0.82 -10.77
CA GLY A 28 2.47 -1.66 -9.57
C GLY A 28 1.61 -2.91 -9.64
N ILE A 29 1.05 -3.35 -8.51
CA ILE A 29 0.17 -4.53 -8.47
C ILE A 29 -1.12 -4.25 -9.24
N GLU A 30 -1.52 -5.16 -10.14
CA GLU A 30 -2.76 -5.04 -10.88
C GLU A 30 -4.00 -5.00 -9.96
N GLY A 31 -4.86 -4.00 -10.19
CA GLY A 31 -6.06 -3.74 -9.40
C GLY A 31 -5.80 -3.03 -8.07
N ASP A 32 -4.58 -2.57 -7.80
CA ASP A 32 -4.29 -1.78 -6.61
C ASP A 32 -4.77 -0.32 -6.77
N ARG A 33 -5.53 0.15 -5.78
CA ARG A 33 -6.06 1.52 -5.61
C ARG A 33 -6.87 2.04 -6.80
N VAL A 34 -7.50 1.16 -7.56
CA VAL A 34 -8.32 1.51 -8.74
C VAL A 34 -9.65 2.19 -8.40
N VAL A 35 -10.03 2.21 -7.12
CA VAL A 35 -11.20 2.95 -6.63
C VAL A 35 -10.82 3.85 -5.45
N HIS A 36 -11.37 5.06 -5.43
CA HIS A 36 -11.30 5.98 -4.29
C HIS A 36 -12.68 6.50 -3.91
N VAL A 37 -12.75 7.18 -2.77
CA VAL A 37 -13.98 7.85 -2.32
C VAL A 37 -13.85 9.34 -2.60
N GLU A 38 -14.90 9.96 -3.12
CA GLU A 38 -15.03 11.42 -3.26
C GLU A 38 -16.16 11.95 -2.39
N ASN A 39 -16.05 13.19 -1.92
CA ASN A 39 -17.16 13.92 -1.32
C ASN A 39 -18.08 14.54 -2.40
N GLU A 40 -19.09 15.30 -1.98
CA GLU A 40 -20.01 15.99 -2.90
C GLU A 40 -19.30 16.94 -3.88
N ASP A 41 -18.22 17.59 -3.46
CA ASP A 41 -17.41 18.51 -4.28
C ASP A 41 -16.48 17.78 -5.27
N GLY A 42 -16.45 16.45 -5.28
CA GLY A 42 -15.51 15.66 -6.07
C GLY A 42 -14.09 15.62 -5.51
N ARG A 43 -13.88 16.02 -4.24
CA ARG A 43 -12.58 15.92 -3.58
C ARG A 43 -12.36 14.51 -3.06
N VAL A 44 -11.17 13.96 -3.34
CA VAL A 44 -10.78 12.64 -2.86
C VAL A 44 -10.71 12.63 -1.32
N ILE A 45 -11.46 11.72 -0.72
CA ILE A 45 -11.51 11.48 0.72
C ILE A 45 -10.66 10.26 1.06
N THR A 46 -9.83 10.45 2.09
CA THR A 46 -8.93 9.42 2.59
C THR A 46 -9.22 9.12 4.04
N SER A 47 -8.82 7.93 4.48
CA SER A 47 -8.96 7.52 5.88
C SER A 47 -8.13 8.34 6.87
N ARG A 48 -7.27 9.25 6.37
CA ARG A 48 -6.60 10.27 7.19
C ARG A 48 -7.62 11.15 7.91
N THR A 49 -8.73 11.47 7.25
CA THR A 49 -9.82 12.29 7.79
C THR A 49 -11.03 11.45 8.19
N HIS A 50 -11.28 10.33 7.49
CA HIS A 50 -12.44 9.45 7.70
C HIS A 50 -12.01 8.01 7.98
N HIS A 51 -11.37 7.78 9.12
CA HIS A 51 -10.76 6.49 9.48
C HIS A 51 -11.74 5.30 9.53
N ARG A 52 -13.05 5.54 9.71
CA ARG A 52 -14.08 4.47 9.66
C ARG A 52 -14.07 3.70 8.33
N LEU A 53 -13.61 4.32 7.24
CA LEU A 53 -13.42 3.62 5.95
C LEU A 53 -12.43 2.45 6.05
N LEU A 54 -11.46 2.48 6.97
CA LEU A 54 -10.54 1.36 7.20
C LEU A 54 -11.25 0.11 7.73
N GLY A 55 -12.45 0.25 8.29
CA GLY A 55 -13.24 -0.88 8.78
C GLY A 55 -13.83 -1.76 7.69
N HIS A 56 -13.87 -1.27 6.45
CA HIS A 56 -14.31 -2.04 5.30
C HIS A 56 -13.12 -2.76 4.65
N HIS A 57 -13.35 -3.99 4.18
CA HIS A 57 -12.34 -4.83 3.55
C HIS A 57 -12.55 -4.90 2.03
N ALA A 58 -11.56 -4.42 1.28
CA ALA A 58 -11.58 -4.40 -0.18
C ALA A 58 -10.79 -5.56 -0.78
N THR A 59 -11.42 -6.29 -1.72
CA THR A 59 -10.81 -7.40 -2.48
C THR A 59 -11.12 -7.24 -3.97
N LEU A 60 -10.58 -8.11 -4.83
CA LEU A 60 -11.11 -8.28 -6.19
C LEU A 60 -11.90 -9.58 -6.32
N ASN A 61 -12.90 -9.59 -7.19
CA ASN A 61 -13.56 -10.81 -7.62
C ASN A 61 -12.79 -11.50 -8.77
N GLY A 62 -13.33 -12.63 -9.27
CA GLY A 62 -12.72 -13.38 -10.37
C GLY A 62 -12.64 -12.64 -11.72
N SER A 63 -13.36 -11.54 -11.90
CA SER A 63 -13.28 -10.68 -13.09
C SER A 63 -12.38 -9.46 -12.90
N GLY A 64 -11.70 -9.34 -11.75
CA GLY A 64 -10.87 -8.18 -11.42
C GLY A 64 -11.64 -6.93 -10.97
N GLU A 65 -12.94 -7.05 -10.69
CA GLU A 65 -13.73 -5.93 -10.18
C GLU A 65 -13.63 -5.83 -8.65
N PRO A 66 -13.49 -4.60 -8.09
CA PRO A 66 -13.42 -4.40 -6.66
C PRO A 66 -14.69 -4.83 -5.93
N LEU A 67 -14.49 -5.52 -4.80
CA LEU A 67 -15.51 -5.79 -3.80
C LEU A 67 -15.21 -5.01 -2.53
N VAL A 68 -16.26 -4.64 -1.79
CA VAL A 68 -16.22 -4.09 -0.44
C VAL A 68 -17.07 -4.98 0.46
N ASP A 69 -16.46 -5.63 1.44
CA ASP A 69 -17.10 -6.61 2.33
C ASP A 69 -17.87 -7.71 1.57
N GLY A 70 -17.33 -8.13 0.42
CA GLY A 70 -17.90 -9.17 -0.44
C GLY A 70 -18.97 -8.69 -1.43
N LEU A 71 -19.35 -7.41 -1.41
CA LEU A 71 -20.30 -6.81 -2.37
C LEU A 71 -19.55 -6.03 -3.44
N LEU A 72 -20.11 -5.93 -4.66
CA LEU A 72 -19.52 -5.08 -5.69
C LEU A 72 -19.39 -3.64 -5.19
N TRP A 73 -18.30 -2.96 -5.53
CA TRP A 73 -18.04 -1.58 -5.09
C TRP A 73 -19.14 -0.59 -5.49
N GLY A 74 -19.90 -0.88 -6.55
CA GLY A 74 -21.07 -0.12 -6.99
C GLY A 74 -22.41 -0.53 -6.35
N ASP A 75 -22.40 -1.48 -5.42
CA ASP A 75 -23.61 -1.96 -4.74
C ASP A 75 -24.25 -0.83 -3.90
N PRO A 76 -25.59 -0.68 -3.91
CA PRO A 76 -26.28 0.35 -3.14
C PRO A 76 -25.93 0.34 -1.64
N LYS A 77 -25.71 -0.82 -1.03
CA LYS A 77 -25.33 -0.91 0.39
C LYS A 77 -23.95 -0.31 0.63
N VAL A 78 -22.97 -0.63 -0.23
CA VAL A 78 -21.61 -0.07 -0.15
C VAL A 78 -21.65 1.46 -0.27
N ARG A 79 -22.50 1.98 -1.17
CA ARG A 79 -22.74 3.41 -1.30
C ARG A 79 -23.33 4.01 -0.02
N THR A 80 -24.33 3.37 0.58
CA THR A 80 -24.93 3.83 1.84
C THR A 80 -23.91 3.90 2.96
N ASP A 81 -23.05 2.89 3.10
CA ASP A 81 -22.00 2.85 4.12
C ASP A 81 -20.97 3.98 3.92
N VAL A 82 -20.57 4.24 2.67
CA VAL A 82 -19.68 5.37 2.35
C VAL A 82 -20.31 6.72 2.68
N VAL A 83 -21.60 6.90 2.40
CA VAL A 83 -22.33 8.13 2.73
C VAL A 83 -22.49 8.29 4.25
N ASP A 84 -22.72 7.21 5.01
CA ASP A 84 -22.76 7.26 6.49
C ASP A 84 -21.42 7.73 7.08
N ILE A 85 -20.30 7.32 6.47
CA ILE A 85 -18.97 7.64 6.97
C ILE A 85 -18.54 9.05 6.55
N VAL A 86 -18.73 9.42 5.28
CA VAL A 86 -18.15 10.63 4.68
C VAL A 86 -19.14 11.79 4.62
N GLY A 87 -20.44 11.50 4.61
CA GLY A 87 -21.52 12.47 4.52
C GLY A 87 -22.25 12.44 3.18
N PRO A 88 -23.34 13.23 3.07
CA PRO A 88 -24.16 13.32 1.86
C PRO A 88 -23.35 13.62 0.60
N GLY A 89 -23.79 13.04 -0.53
CA GLY A 89 -23.13 13.22 -1.83
C GLY A 89 -21.82 12.44 -2.03
N ALA A 90 -21.32 11.76 -1.00
CA ALA A 90 -20.15 10.90 -1.12
C ALA A 90 -20.41 9.72 -2.07
N ARG A 91 -19.36 9.34 -2.82
CA ARG A 91 -19.42 8.26 -3.81
C ARG A 91 -18.07 7.57 -3.98
N LEU A 92 -18.10 6.32 -4.42
CA LEU A 92 -16.90 5.65 -4.92
C LEU A 92 -16.72 6.00 -6.41
N VAL A 93 -15.48 6.22 -6.81
CA VAL A 93 -15.10 6.56 -8.18
C VAL A 93 -13.94 5.68 -8.60
N ARG A 94 -14.02 5.15 -9.83
CA ARG A 94 -12.94 4.40 -10.45
C ARG A 94 -11.92 5.35 -11.06
N ASP A 95 -10.65 5.09 -10.79
CA ASP A 95 -9.51 5.81 -11.34
C ASP A 95 -8.44 4.82 -11.80
N ASP A 96 -8.39 4.61 -13.12
CA ASP A 96 -7.39 3.76 -13.76
C ASP A 96 -6.12 4.56 -14.17
N SER A 97 -6.08 5.86 -13.90
CA SER A 97 -4.94 6.73 -14.21
C SER A 97 -3.73 6.48 -13.29
N SER A 98 -2.58 7.05 -13.65
CA SER A 98 -1.39 7.07 -12.81
C SER A 98 -1.54 7.93 -11.55
N ASP A 99 -2.49 8.87 -11.54
CA ASP A 99 -2.60 9.90 -10.49
C ASP A 99 -3.34 9.36 -9.24
N ARG A 100 -3.84 8.14 -9.30
CA ARG A 100 -4.53 7.46 -8.18
C ARG A 100 -3.63 7.21 -6.97
N PHE A 101 -2.30 7.26 -7.13
CA PHE A 101 -1.34 7.02 -6.05
C PHE A 101 -0.97 8.30 -5.32
N ASP A 102 -0.70 8.20 -4.01
CA ASP A 102 -0.29 9.37 -3.22
C ASP A 102 1.14 9.85 -3.55
N VAL A 103 2.03 8.93 -3.95
CA VAL A 103 3.44 9.21 -4.28
C VAL A 103 3.91 8.29 -5.40
N LEU A 104 4.02 6.98 -5.11
CA LEU A 104 4.46 5.97 -6.07
C LEU A 104 3.59 4.72 -5.96
N PRO A 105 3.52 3.89 -7.03
CA PRO A 105 2.56 2.80 -7.14
C PRO A 105 2.82 1.62 -6.19
N LEU A 106 4.06 1.44 -5.72
CA LEU A 106 4.41 0.36 -4.81
C LEU A 106 4.97 0.91 -3.50
N LEU A 107 4.54 0.29 -2.40
CA LEU A 107 5.15 0.48 -1.09
C LEU A 107 5.78 -0.83 -0.62
N VAL A 108 7.08 -0.82 -0.35
CA VAL A 108 7.82 -2.02 0.11
C VAL A 108 8.25 -1.84 1.55
N ALA A 109 7.92 -2.81 2.42
CA ALA A 109 8.45 -2.90 3.77
C ALA A 109 9.36 -4.13 3.92
N THR A 110 10.14 -4.18 4.99
CA THR A 110 10.95 -5.35 5.34
C THR A 110 10.48 -5.95 6.66
N ASP A 111 10.70 -7.26 6.86
CA ASP A 111 10.38 -7.93 8.12
C ASP A 111 11.21 -7.38 9.29
N GLY A 112 12.48 -7.06 9.05
CA GLY A 112 13.34 -6.35 10.00
C GLY A 112 12.74 -5.02 10.47
N ALA A 113 12.32 -4.16 9.53
CA ALA A 113 11.74 -2.86 9.87
C ALA A 113 10.39 -2.99 10.58
N ILE A 114 9.56 -3.97 10.19
CA ILE A 114 8.29 -4.25 10.87
C ILE A 114 8.55 -4.76 12.30
N THR A 115 9.55 -5.61 12.49
CA THR A 115 9.95 -6.09 13.82
C THR A 115 10.45 -4.93 14.69
N ALA A 116 11.30 -4.07 14.13
CA ALA A 116 11.78 -2.86 14.81
C ALA A 116 10.63 -1.90 15.12
N PHE A 117 9.68 -1.73 14.20
CA PHE A 117 8.48 -0.91 14.38
C PHE A 117 7.64 -1.36 15.58
N GLY A 118 7.60 -2.67 15.87
CA GLY A 118 7.00 -3.20 17.11
C GLY A 118 5.46 -3.16 17.12
N HIS A 119 4.84 -2.91 15.98
CA HIS A 119 3.39 -2.94 15.79
C HIS A 119 3.03 -3.74 14.53
N ASP A 120 1.74 -4.01 14.34
CA ASP A 120 1.24 -4.69 13.14
C ASP A 120 1.65 -3.95 11.86
N GLY A 121 2.36 -4.65 10.97
CA GLY A 121 2.85 -4.12 9.70
C GLY A 121 1.75 -3.63 8.75
N ARG A 122 0.50 -4.10 8.89
CA ARG A 122 -0.66 -3.61 8.11
C ARG A 122 -0.91 -2.12 8.32
N ARG A 123 -0.49 -1.55 9.46
CA ARG A 123 -0.52 -0.10 9.73
C ARG A 123 0.29 0.71 8.72
N LEU A 124 1.34 0.12 8.16
CA LEU A 124 2.20 0.75 7.14
C LEU A 124 1.60 0.66 5.72
N ARG A 125 0.61 -0.22 5.53
CA ARG A 125 -0.05 -0.55 4.26
C ARG A 125 0.92 -0.90 3.11
N PRO A 126 1.92 -1.78 3.32
CA PRO A 126 2.83 -2.19 2.27
C PRO A 126 2.09 -2.97 1.20
N ASN A 127 2.56 -2.91 -0.05
CA ASN A 127 2.19 -3.82 -1.12
C ASN A 127 3.05 -5.09 -1.08
N LEU A 128 4.33 -4.97 -0.73
CA LEU A 128 5.25 -6.09 -0.56
C LEU A 128 5.95 -6.02 0.80
N VAL A 129 6.13 -7.19 1.42
CA VAL A 129 7.06 -7.35 2.53
C VAL A 129 8.21 -8.24 2.07
N ILE A 130 9.44 -7.73 2.14
CA ILE A 130 10.65 -8.48 1.84
C ILE A 130 11.19 -9.09 3.13
N GLY A 131 11.36 -10.41 3.14
CA GLY A 131 11.82 -11.18 4.29
C GLY A 131 13.31 -11.49 4.27
N GLY A 132 13.83 -11.80 5.45
CA GLY A 132 15.23 -12.11 5.70
C GLY A 132 16.10 -10.87 5.86
N ILE A 133 15.51 -9.76 6.33
CA ILE A 133 16.20 -8.48 6.52
C ILE A 133 16.35 -8.22 8.01
N GLU A 134 17.56 -7.90 8.44
CA GLU A 134 17.82 -7.55 9.84
C GLU A 134 17.68 -6.04 10.07
N GLY A 135 16.97 -5.67 11.13
CA GLY A 135 16.83 -4.29 11.57
C GLY A 135 16.30 -3.36 10.47
N LEU A 136 17.01 -2.26 10.23
CA LEU A 136 16.63 -1.20 9.28
C LEU A 136 17.55 -1.18 8.05
N ALA A 137 18.06 -2.34 7.64
CA ALA A 137 19.01 -2.43 6.53
C ALA A 137 18.45 -1.86 5.22
N GLU A 138 17.12 -1.82 5.03
CA GLU A 138 16.49 -1.26 3.84
C GLU A 138 16.68 0.24 3.67
N ARG A 139 17.09 0.95 4.72
CA ARG A 139 17.32 2.39 4.66
C ARG A 139 18.49 2.78 3.75
N SER A 140 19.38 1.85 3.42
CA SER A 140 20.47 2.09 2.45
C SER A 140 20.08 1.74 1.00
N TRP A 141 18.86 1.23 0.76
CA TRP A 141 18.43 0.75 -0.55
C TRP A 141 17.97 1.82 -1.56
N PRO A 142 17.60 3.07 -1.19
CA PRO A 142 17.30 4.11 -2.17
C PRO A 142 18.37 4.23 -3.27
N GLY A 143 17.93 4.29 -4.54
CA GLY A 143 18.79 4.26 -5.73
C GLY A 143 19.16 2.86 -6.24
N GLN A 144 18.73 1.80 -5.53
CA GLN A 144 18.88 0.40 -5.95
C GLN A 144 17.55 -0.16 -6.47
N CYS A 145 17.57 -1.42 -6.89
CA CYS A 145 16.40 -2.13 -7.39
C CYS A 145 16.30 -3.55 -6.82
N LEU A 146 15.07 -3.99 -6.62
CA LEU A 146 14.73 -5.36 -6.26
C LEU A 146 14.49 -6.16 -7.54
N HIS A 147 15.18 -7.28 -7.66
CA HIS A 147 14.99 -8.28 -8.70
C HIS A 147 14.25 -9.49 -8.14
N ILE A 148 13.13 -9.85 -8.77
CA ILE A 148 12.25 -10.96 -8.38
C ILE A 148 11.93 -11.75 -9.65
N GLY A 149 12.79 -12.72 -9.98
CA GLY A 149 12.77 -13.34 -11.30
C GLY A 149 12.99 -12.28 -12.39
N ASP A 150 12.03 -12.16 -13.31
CA ASP A 150 12.05 -11.15 -14.38
C ASP A 150 11.53 -9.78 -13.94
N VAL A 151 10.90 -9.68 -12.76
CA VAL A 151 10.36 -8.42 -12.25
C VAL A 151 11.46 -7.56 -11.67
N VAL A 152 11.46 -6.27 -12.03
CA VAL A 152 12.44 -5.28 -11.54
C VAL A 152 11.68 -4.09 -10.95
N ILE A 153 11.91 -3.82 -9.66
CA ILE A 153 11.28 -2.74 -8.91
C ILE A 153 12.36 -1.76 -8.44
N GLY A 154 12.28 -0.51 -8.88
CA GLY A 154 13.17 0.56 -8.45
C GLY A 154 12.77 1.11 -7.07
N ILE A 155 13.77 1.51 -6.28
CA ILE A 155 13.59 2.05 -4.92
C ILE A 155 13.97 3.53 -4.95
N GLN A 156 12.99 4.40 -4.75
CA GLN A 156 13.20 5.84 -4.84
C GLN A 156 13.73 6.41 -3.51
N ASP A 157 12.94 6.30 -2.44
CA ASP A 157 13.24 6.92 -1.16
C ASP A 157 12.48 6.23 -0.01
N LEU A 158 12.76 6.69 1.20
CA LEU A 158 12.04 6.29 2.40
C LEU A 158 10.71 7.02 2.51
N ARG A 159 9.65 6.30 2.85
CA ARG A 159 8.32 6.86 2.87
C ARG A 159 7.98 7.48 4.22
N GLY A 160 7.74 8.79 4.19
CA GLY A 160 7.15 9.55 5.29
C GLY A 160 5.82 8.96 5.76
N ARG A 161 5.66 8.85 7.08
CA ARG A 161 4.50 8.25 7.73
C ARG A 161 3.54 9.32 8.23
N CYS A 162 2.26 9.00 8.21
CA CYS A 162 1.20 9.91 8.62
C CYS A 162 0.26 9.26 9.65
N ILE A 163 -0.75 10.02 10.06
CA ILE A 163 -1.76 9.62 11.06
C ILE A 163 -2.42 8.27 10.75
N MET A 164 -2.46 7.84 9.49
CA MET A 164 -2.99 6.53 9.09
C MET A 164 -2.39 5.37 9.90
N THR A 165 -1.10 5.44 10.21
CA THR A 165 -0.38 4.39 10.96
C THR A 165 -0.89 4.21 12.40
N THR A 166 -1.59 5.23 12.94
CA THR A 166 -2.07 5.24 14.32
C THR A 166 -3.31 4.37 14.55
N PHE A 167 -4.03 4.01 13.48
CA PHE A 167 -5.22 3.18 13.59
C PHE A 167 -4.87 1.69 13.59
N ASP A 168 -5.42 0.97 14.56
CA ASP A 168 -5.33 -0.48 14.61
C ASP A 168 -6.11 -1.12 13.45
N PRO A 169 -5.49 -2.04 12.69
CA PRO A 169 -6.13 -2.60 11.49
C PRO A 169 -7.37 -3.45 11.79
N ASP A 170 -7.50 -4.00 13.00
CA ASP A 170 -8.63 -4.86 13.36
C ASP A 170 -9.68 -4.10 14.18
N THR A 171 -9.24 -3.27 15.14
CA THR A 171 -10.14 -2.61 16.08
C THR A 171 -10.49 -1.16 15.73
N LEU A 172 -9.78 -0.56 14.76
CA LEU A 172 -9.84 0.87 14.42
C LEU A 172 -9.51 1.83 15.59
N LYS A 173 -9.06 1.30 16.73
CA LYS A 173 -8.65 2.13 17.86
C LYS A 173 -7.44 2.96 17.47
N GLN A 174 -7.51 4.26 17.71
CA GLN A 174 -6.40 5.16 17.44
C GLN A 174 -5.40 5.17 18.60
N ASP A 175 -4.13 4.92 18.28
CA ASP A 175 -3.00 5.16 19.16
C ASP A 175 -2.01 6.14 18.50
N ARG A 176 -2.06 7.40 18.93
CA ARG A 176 -1.20 8.46 18.39
C ARG A 176 0.28 8.30 18.76
N GLN A 177 0.58 7.53 19.82
CA GLN A 177 1.98 7.28 20.21
C GLN A 177 2.73 6.53 19.11
N VAL A 178 2.04 5.73 18.29
CA VAL A 178 2.63 5.04 17.14
C VAL A 178 3.33 6.03 16.20
N LEU A 179 2.67 7.13 15.82
CA LEU A 179 3.29 8.12 14.93
C LEU A 179 4.40 8.92 15.63
N THR A 180 4.20 9.27 16.91
CA THR A 180 5.25 9.92 17.72
C THR A 180 6.51 9.06 17.81
N ASP A 181 6.34 7.75 17.99
CA ASP A 181 7.43 6.78 18.05
C ASP A 181 8.14 6.65 16.71
N ILE A 182 7.38 6.61 15.60
CA ILE A 182 7.96 6.63 14.25
C ILE A 182 8.84 7.86 14.02
N VAL A 183 8.36 9.05 14.45
CA VAL A 183 9.15 10.29 14.34
C VAL A 183 10.44 10.19 15.14
N ARG A 184 10.39 9.68 16.36
CA ARG A 184 11.55 9.62 17.27
C ARG A 184 12.58 8.57 16.87
N ARG A 185 12.14 7.39 16.45
CA ARG A 185 13.03 6.22 16.22
C ARG A 185 13.42 6.02 14.76
N PHE A 186 12.59 6.49 13.82
CA PHE A 186 12.78 6.25 12.39
C PHE A 186 12.75 7.54 11.56
N GLU A 187 12.91 8.70 12.20
CA GLU A 187 12.93 10.02 11.56
C GLU A 187 11.64 10.31 10.78
N GLY A 188 10.50 9.77 11.22
CA GLY A 188 9.21 9.96 10.56
C GLY A 188 9.01 9.08 9.33
N THR A 189 9.95 8.18 9.03
CA THR A 189 9.96 7.38 7.81
C THR A 189 10.00 5.88 8.11
N LEU A 190 9.22 5.10 7.37
CA LEU A 190 9.26 3.63 7.41
C LEU A 190 8.78 3.13 6.04
N ALA A 191 9.28 1.98 5.61
CA ALA A 191 9.03 1.43 4.27
C ALA A 191 9.58 2.34 3.14
N LEU A 192 9.51 1.84 1.91
CA LEU A 192 10.15 2.41 0.73
C LEU A 192 9.11 2.74 -0.34
N ASN A 193 9.21 3.93 -0.92
CA ASN A 193 8.48 4.27 -2.14
C ASN A 193 9.18 3.63 -3.34
N CYS A 194 8.42 2.85 -4.11
CA CYS A 194 8.96 2.04 -5.19
C CYS A 194 8.15 2.20 -6.48
N PHE A 195 8.83 2.03 -7.61
CA PHE A 195 8.24 2.08 -8.95
C PHE A 195 8.61 0.84 -9.75
N VAL A 196 7.85 0.53 -10.79
CA VAL A 196 8.09 -0.64 -11.63
C VAL A 196 9.00 -0.25 -12.79
N ILE A 197 10.14 -0.94 -12.93
CA ILE A 197 11.02 -0.85 -14.09
C ILE A 197 10.61 -1.92 -15.11
N ARG A 198 10.35 -3.14 -14.63
CA ARG A 198 9.88 -4.25 -15.45
C ARG A 198 8.82 -5.05 -14.69
N GLY A 199 7.66 -5.23 -15.32
CA GLY A 199 6.53 -5.99 -14.79
C GLY A 199 6.65 -7.50 -15.05
N GLY A 200 5.75 -8.28 -14.45
CA GLY A 200 5.72 -9.74 -14.50
C GLY A 200 4.97 -10.35 -13.32
N ASP A 201 4.97 -11.67 -13.21
CA ASP A 201 4.32 -12.38 -12.11
C ASP A 201 5.28 -12.59 -10.94
N ILE A 202 4.79 -12.40 -9.71
CA ILE A 202 5.51 -12.72 -8.47
C ILE A 202 4.67 -13.61 -7.57
N ARG A 203 5.33 -14.39 -6.72
CA ARG A 203 4.75 -15.25 -5.70
C ARG A 203 5.40 -15.05 -4.34
N VAL A 204 4.63 -15.29 -3.29
CA VAL A 204 5.19 -15.44 -1.94
C VAL A 204 6.22 -16.57 -1.97
N GLY A 205 7.39 -16.30 -1.41
CA GLY A 205 8.53 -17.23 -1.40
C GLY A 205 9.56 -16.97 -2.49
N ASP A 206 9.25 -16.19 -3.53
CA ASP A 206 10.21 -15.88 -4.59
C ASP A 206 11.46 -15.21 -4.03
N THR A 207 12.63 -15.61 -4.56
CA THR A 207 13.91 -15.03 -4.19
C THR A 207 13.97 -13.57 -4.64
N VAL A 208 14.50 -12.73 -3.75
CA VAL A 208 14.71 -11.31 -3.99
C VAL A 208 16.20 -11.01 -3.89
N GLU A 209 16.72 -10.36 -4.93
CA GLU A 209 18.09 -9.86 -5.01
C GLU A 209 18.08 -8.33 -5.09
N LEU A 210 19.06 -7.68 -4.47
CA LEU A 210 19.24 -6.24 -4.51
C LEU A 210 20.39 -5.93 -5.47
N ALA A 211 20.14 -5.12 -6.49
CA ALA A 211 21.12 -4.77 -7.50
C ALA A 211 21.24 -3.25 -7.69
N GLN A 212 22.37 -2.83 -8.26
CA GLN A 212 22.58 -1.45 -8.71
C GLN A 212 22.73 -1.45 -10.23
N HIS A 213 21.79 -0.79 -10.91
CA HIS A 213 21.87 -0.54 -12.34
C HIS A 213 21.48 0.90 -12.65
N ARG A 214 21.88 1.37 -13.84
CA ARG A 214 21.58 2.73 -14.30
C ARG A 214 20.07 3.03 -14.36
N GLU A 215 19.24 2.01 -14.58
CA GLU A 215 17.78 2.12 -14.59
C GLU A 215 17.18 2.31 -13.19
N CYS A 216 17.89 1.91 -12.14
CA CYS A 216 17.40 1.94 -10.75
C CYS A 216 17.44 3.35 -10.14
N VAL A 217 18.15 4.27 -10.79
CA VAL A 217 18.22 5.70 -10.47
C VAL A 217 17.42 6.58 -11.43
N ALA A 218 16.72 6.00 -12.42
CA ALA A 218 16.16 6.75 -13.55
C ALA A 218 15.04 7.77 -13.18
N ILE A 219 14.46 7.68 -11.98
CA ILE A 219 13.40 8.58 -11.49
C ILE A 219 13.92 9.55 -10.40
N LEU A 220 15.22 9.51 -10.06
CA LEU A 220 15.82 10.42 -9.07
C LEU A 220 16.27 11.78 -9.67
N ALA A 221 15.80 12.11 -10.89
CA ALA A 221 16.11 13.36 -11.60
C ALA A 221 14.91 14.28 -11.68
#